data_AF-A0A923WIE5-F1
#
_entry.id   AF-A0A923WIE5-F1
#
_cell.length_a   1.000
_cell.length_b   1.000
_cell.length_c   1.000
_cell.angle_alpha   90.00
_cell.angle_beta   90.00
_cell.angle_gamma   90.00
#
_symmetry.space_group_name_H-M   'P 1'
#
loop_
_entity.id
_entity.type
_entity.pdbx_description
1 polymer ?
#
loop_
_entity_poly.entity_id
_entity_poly.type
_entity_poly.pdbx_seq_one_letter_code
_entity_poly.pdbx_strand_id
1 'polypeptide(L)'
;MDGNAIARHGHEDTCMKLFYSLLLMLVMAFPAGPANAAGAGASAEQQSLHVLNRIAYGPGPGDVARVAQMGVKRYIEIQLDPASMAYPAALAERLGALDMANRSAGEALAQFVELRRDVRNEEEGAKKRRGDALQAMTRQSAEARLVRAI
;
A
#
# COMPACT_ATOMS: atom_id res chain seq x y z
N MET A 1 -6.58 83.99 27.53
CA MET A 1 -7.43 84.13 28.70
C MET A 1 -8.82 83.66 28.29
N ASP A 2 -9.42 82.58 28.73
CA ASP A 2 -9.06 81.43 29.55
C ASP A 2 -10.09 80.36 29.10
N GLY A 3 -9.68 79.13 28.83
CA GLY A 3 -9.91 78.06 29.80
C GLY A 3 -11.34 77.48 29.69
N ASN A 4 -11.51 76.35 29.02
CA ASN A 4 -12.20 75.23 29.65
C ASN A 4 -11.83 73.91 28.97
N ALA A 5 -11.44 72.98 29.81
CA ALA A 5 -10.86 71.71 29.48
C ALA A 5 -11.84 70.61 29.88
N ILE A 6 -11.65 69.44 29.28
CA ILE A 6 -11.99 68.11 29.83
C ILE A 6 -13.48 67.76 29.87
N ALA A 7 -13.87 66.78 29.04
CA ALA A 7 -14.64 65.59 29.45
C ALA A 7 -15.40 64.98 28.25
N ARG A 8 -14.75 64.20 27.37
CA ARG A 8 -15.46 63.35 26.39
C ARG A 8 -14.82 61.98 26.06
N HIS A 9 -13.90 61.46 26.88
CA HIS A 9 -13.28 60.13 26.62
C HIS A 9 -13.84 58.96 27.47
N GLY A 10 -14.97 59.11 28.16
CA GLY A 10 -15.46 58.09 29.09
C GLY A 10 -16.46 57.05 28.56
N HIS A 11 -16.98 57.20 27.34
CA HIS A 11 -18.16 56.42 26.91
C HIS A 11 -17.90 55.41 25.78
N GLU A 12 -16.82 55.56 25.02
CA GLU A 12 -16.50 54.70 23.86
C GLU A 12 -15.77 53.41 24.30
N ASP A 13 -14.87 53.51 25.28
CA ASP A 13 -14.10 52.37 25.81
C ASP A 13 -14.98 51.36 26.56
N THR A 14 -16.08 51.81 27.15
CA THR A 14 -16.99 50.99 27.94
C THR A 14 -17.83 50.09 27.05
N CYS A 15 -18.28 50.59 25.89
CA CYS A 15 -18.99 49.80 24.89
C CYS A 15 -18.10 48.70 24.27
N MET A 16 -16.82 49.01 24.00
CA MET A 16 -15.87 48.03 23.45
C MET A 16 -15.54 46.92 24.46
N LYS A 17 -15.36 47.26 25.75
CA LYS A 17 -15.10 46.28 26.82
C LYS A 17 -16.33 45.41 27.14
N LEU A 18 -17.54 45.97 27.08
CA LEU A 18 -18.79 45.22 27.21
C LEU A 18 -19.01 44.26 26.05
N PHE A 19 -18.71 44.68 24.82
CA PHE A 19 -18.76 43.80 23.64
C PHE A 19 -17.73 42.67 23.73
N TYR A 20 -16.49 42.97 24.11
CA TYR A 20 -15.44 41.95 24.25
C TYR A 20 -15.72 40.97 25.39
N SER A 21 -16.28 41.44 26.51
CA SER A 21 -16.71 40.59 27.63
C SER A 21 -17.87 39.65 27.23
N LEU A 22 -18.84 40.17 26.48
CA LEU A 22 -19.96 39.36 25.96
C LEU A 22 -19.49 38.32 24.93
N LEU A 23 -18.56 38.70 24.05
CA LEU A 23 -17.94 37.80 23.07
C LEU A 23 -17.13 36.70 23.76
N LEU A 24 -16.42 37.03 24.85
CA LEU A 24 -15.59 36.08 25.60
C LEU A 24 -16.43 35.12 26.46
N MET A 25 -17.58 35.57 26.98
CA MET A 25 -18.56 34.67 27.62
C MET A 25 -19.21 33.70 26.64
N LEU A 26 -19.48 34.12 25.39
CA LEU A 26 -20.08 33.25 24.36
C LEU A 26 -19.17 32.07 23.98
N VAL A 27 -17.84 32.28 24.00
CA VAL A 27 -16.84 31.24 23.66
C VAL A 27 -16.67 30.22 24.78
N MET A 28 -16.87 30.61 26.05
CA MET A 28 -16.74 29.71 27.20
C MET A 28 -17.98 28.84 27.45
N ALA A 29 -19.09 29.11 26.77
CA ALA A 29 -20.35 28.37 26.90
C ALA A 29 -20.46 27.17 25.93
N PHE A 30 -19.35 26.68 25.37
CA PHE A 30 -19.33 25.45 24.60
C PHE A 30 -19.16 24.26 25.56
N PRO A 31 -20.23 23.53 25.94
CA PRO A 31 -20.06 22.30 26.69
C PRO A 31 -19.30 21.32 25.80
N ALA A 32 -18.04 21.05 26.15
CA ALA A 32 -17.34 19.87 25.67
C ALA A 32 -18.06 18.65 26.25
N GLY A 33 -19.10 18.18 25.55
CA GLY A 33 -19.76 16.92 25.87
C GLY A 33 -18.72 15.81 25.86
N PRO A 34 -18.86 14.77 26.72
CA PRO A 34 -17.92 13.67 26.74
C PRO A 34 -17.91 13.02 25.36
N ALA A 35 -16.79 13.14 24.65
CA ALA A 35 -16.50 12.32 23.49
C ALA A 35 -16.32 10.89 23.99
N ASN A 36 -17.42 10.16 24.16
CA ASN A 36 -17.42 8.72 24.36
C ASN A 36 -17.05 8.06 23.04
N ALA A 37 -15.77 8.15 22.68
CA ALA A 37 -15.12 7.38 21.63
C ALA A 37 -14.26 6.27 22.24
N ALA A 38 -14.76 5.62 23.30
CA ALA A 38 -14.11 4.49 23.94
C ALA A 38 -15.08 3.32 24.04
N GLY A 39 -14.83 2.27 23.25
CA GLY A 39 -15.27 0.91 23.61
C GLY A 39 -16.09 0.12 22.59
N ALA A 40 -16.54 0.70 21.47
CA ALA A 40 -16.99 -0.12 20.35
C ALA A 40 -15.77 -0.52 19.54
N GLY A 41 -15.41 -1.82 19.52
CA GLY A 41 -14.38 -2.32 18.61
C GLY A 41 -14.68 -1.81 17.20
N ALA A 42 -13.64 -1.43 16.45
CA ALA A 42 -13.80 -0.90 15.09
C ALA A 42 -14.68 -1.86 14.26
N SER A 43 -15.63 -1.31 13.50
CA SER A 43 -16.50 -2.10 12.62
C SER A 43 -15.67 -2.89 11.61
N ALA A 44 -16.24 -3.95 11.03
CA ALA A 44 -15.55 -4.74 10.00
C ALA A 44 -15.07 -3.86 8.83
N GLU A 45 -15.85 -2.86 8.44
CA GLU A 45 -15.50 -1.88 7.39
C GLU A 45 -14.35 -0.96 7.83
N GLN A 46 -14.37 -0.47 9.08
CA GLN A 46 -13.30 0.37 9.63
C GLN A 46 -11.97 -0.40 9.72
N GLN A 47 -12.03 -1.66 10.16
CA GLN A 47 -10.86 -2.54 10.20
C GLN A 47 -10.35 -2.85 8.78
N SER A 48 -11.26 -3.09 7.83
CA SER A 48 -10.93 -3.35 6.42
C SER A 48 -10.24 -2.15 5.78
N LEU A 49 -10.80 -0.94 5.95
CA LEU A 49 -10.20 0.30 5.47
C LEU A 49 -8.83 0.53 6.11
N HIS A 50 -8.70 0.30 7.42
CA HIS A 50 -7.43 0.43 8.11
C HIS A 50 -6.36 -0.50 7.51
N VAL A 51 -6.70 -1.78 7.32
CA VAL A 51 -5.78 -2.79 6.79
C VAL A 51 -5.40 -2.48 5.35
N LEU A 52 -6.36 -2.11 4.50
CA LEU A 52 -6.10 -1.71 3.11
C LEU A 52 -5.15 -0.51 3.03
N ASN A 53 -5.25 0.45 3.95
CA ASN A 53 -4.32 1.59 4.02
C ASN A 53 -2.92 1.23 4.55
N ARG A 54 -2.77 0.10 5.25
CA ARG A 54 -1.50 -0.28 5.88
C ARG A 54 -0.68 -1.28 5.07
N ILE A 55 -1.34 -2.26 4.46
CA ILE A 55 -0.66 -3.37 3.79
C ILE A 55 -1.03 -3.52 2.31
N ALA A 56 -1.96 -2.70 1.82
CA ALA A 56 -2.27 -2.59 0.40
C ALA A 56 -1.89 -1.18 -0.11
N TYR A 57 -2.15 -0.92 -1.39
CA TYR A 57 -1.93 0.39 -2.01
C TYR A 57 -3.07 1.38 -1.75
N GLY A 58 -3.86 1.16 -0.68
CA GLY A 58 -5.12 1.86 -0.41
C GLY A 58 -6.35 1.15 -0.99
N PRO A 59 -7.57 1.54 -0.57
CA PRO A 59 -8.81 0.90 -1.01
C PRO A 59 -9.21 1.36 -2.42
N GLY A 60 -9.28 0.41 -3.37
CA GLY A 60 -9.95 0.58 -4.64
C GLY A 60 -11.49 0.42 -4.54
N PRO A 61 -12.22 0.63 -5.64
CA PRO A 61 -13.67 0.44 -5.68
C PRO A 61 -14.07 -0.98 -5.28
N GLY A 62 -14.89 -1.12 -4.22
CA GLY A 62 -15.38 -2.41 -3.72
C GLY A 62 -14.43 -3.17 -2.79
N ASP A 63 -13.19 -2.70 -2.59
CA ASP A 63 -12.20 -3.41 -1.77
C ASP A 63 -12.59 -3.50 -0.30
N VAL A 64 -13.11 -2.41 0.27
CA VAL A 64 -13.54 -2.37 1.68
C VAL A 64 -14.65 -3.39 1.93
N ALA A 65 -15.63 -3.50 1.03
CA ALA A 65 -16.71 -4.46 1.13
C ALA A 65 -16.19 -5.91 0.98
N ARG A 66 -15.28 -6.16 0.04
CA ARG A 66 -14.66 -7.48 -0.16
C ARG A 66 -13.89 -7.93 1.08
N VAL A 67 -13.03 -7.06 1.63
CA VAL A 67 -12.23 -7.36 2.83
C VAL A 67 -13.12 -7.52 4.06
N ALA A 68 -14.18 -6.71 4.19
CA ALA A 68 -15.14 -6.85 5.29
C ALA A 68 -15.90 -8.18 5.22
N GLN A 69 -16.27 -8.65 4.03
CA GLN A 69 -16.94 -9.94 3.83
C GLN A 69 -16.02 -11.14 4.08
N MET A 70 -14.78 -11.10 3.59
CA MET A 70 -13.82 -12.21 3.77
C MET A 70 -13.20 -12.23 5.18
N GLY A 71 -13.19 -11.09 5.85
CA GLY A 71 -12.51 -10.87 7.13
C GLY A 71 -11.04 -10.50 6.99
N VAL A 72 -10.60 -9.55 7.82
CA VAL A 72 -9.23 -9.01 7.83
C VAL A 72 -8.17 -10.08 8.03
N LYS A 73 -8.39 -11.03 8.94
CA LYS A 73 -7.42 -12.11 9.21
C LYS A 73 -7.14 -12.94 7.95
N ARG A 74 -8.20 -13.31 7.24
CA ARG A 74 -8.08 -14.09 6.00
C ARG A 74 -7.39 -13.28 4.89
N TYR A 75 -7.70 -11.99 4.79
CA TYR A 75 -7.02 -11.10 3.85
C TYR A 75 -5.50 -11.05 4.12
N ILE A 76 -5.10 -10.92 5.39
CA ILE A 76 -3.68 -10.90 5.78
C ILE A 76 -2.99 -12.23 5.44
N GLU A 77 -3.62 -13.37 5.75
CA GLU A 77 -3.07 -14.69 5.41
C GLU A 77 -2.79 -14.82 3.91
N ILE A 78 -3.72 -14.36 3.08
CA ILE A 78 -3.59 -14.37 1.62
C ILE A 78 -2.42 -13.49 1.14
N GLN A 79 -2.20 -12.33 1.77
CA GLN A 79 -1.08 -11.45 1.43
C GLN A 79 0.28 -12.06 1.82
N LEU A 80 0.33 -12.88 2.86
CA LEU A 80 1.55 -13.54 3.33
C LEU A 80 1.87 -14.81 2.54
N ASP A 81 0.86 -15.54 2.07
CA ASP A 81 1.02 -16.73 1.25
C ASP A 81 0.21 -16.63 -0.06
N PRO A 82 0.70 -15.85 -1.04
CA PRO A 82 0.02 -15.68 -2.32
C PRO A 82 -0.04 -16.97 -3.14
N ALA A 83 0.84 -17.95 -2.87
CA ALA A 83 0.85 -19.23 -3.57
C ALA A 83 -0.36 -20.10 -3.21
N SER A 84 -1.06 -19.82 -2.11
CA SER A 84 -2.31 -20.47 -1.73
C SER A 84 -3.48 -20.14 -2.66
N MET A 85 -3.36 -19.12 -3.51
CA MET A 85 -4.36 -18.75 -4.51
C MET A 85 -4.02 -19.37 -5.88
N ALA A 86 -4.99 -20.06 -6.47
CA ALA A 86 -4.84 -20.61 -7.81
C ALA A 86 -4.81 -19.48 -8.86
N TYR A 87 -3.89 -19.59 -9.82
CA TYR A 87 -3.93 -18.73 -11.00
C TYR A 87 -5.16 -19.02 -11.86
N PRO A 88 -5.67 -18.03 -12.60
CA PRO A 88 -6.62 -18.27 -13.68
C PRO A 88 -6.09 -19.35 -14.64
N ALA A 89 -6.97 -20.22 -15.14
CA ALA A 89 -6.56 -21.41 -15.90
C ALA A 89 -5.66 -21.07 -17.11
N ALA A 90 -6.02 -20.03 -17.87
CA ALA A 90 -5.23 -19.57 -19.02
C ALA A 90 -3.83 -19.05 -18.63
N LEU A 91 -3.72 -18.37 -17.47
CA LEU A 91 -2.43 -17.91 -16.94
C LEU A 91 -1.57 -19.10 -16.48
N ALA A 92 -2.18 -20.06 -15.79
CA ALA A 92 -1.51 -21.27 -15.33
C ALA A 92 -0.95 -22.07 -16.51
N GLU A 93 -1.74 -22.27 -17.57
CA GLU A 93 -1.32 -22.95 -18.79
C GLU A 93 -0.12 -22.26 -19.45
N ARG A 94 -0.20 -20.94 -19.62
CA ARG A 94 0.87 -20.18 -20.26
C ARG A 94 2.17 -20.17 -19.45
N LEU A 95 2.09 -20.06 -18.12
CA LEU A 95 3.25 -20.18 -17.25
C LEU A 95 3.81 -21.60 -17.24
N GLY A 96 2.96 -22.62 -17.32
CA GLY A 96 3.36 -24.04 -17.41
C GLY A 96 4.19 -24.36 -18.65
N ALA A 97 3.96 -23.66 -19.77
CA ALA A 97 4.74 -23.83 -21.00
C ALA A 97 6.15 -23.22 -20.94
N LEU A 98 6.46 -22.39 -19.94
CA LEU A 98 7.75 -21.71 -19.80
C LEU A 98 8.66 -22.52 -18.86
N ASP A 99 9.63 -23.22 -19.41
CA ASP A 99 10.60 -24.03 -18.67
C ASP A 99 11.30 -23.25 -17.55
N MET A 100 11.77 -22.03 -17.82
CA MET A 100 12.39 -21.16 -16.81
C MET A 100 11.44 -20.67 -15.71
N ALA A 101 10.12 -20.66 -15.95
CA ALA A 101 9.16 -20.27 -14.94
C ALA A 101 8.91 -21.39 -13.92
N ASN A 102 9.21 -22.64 -14.29
CA ASN A 102 8.94 -23.84 -13.49
C ASN A 102 10.20 -24.46 -12.88
N ARG A 103 11.39 -24.00 -13.27
CA ARG A 103 12.64 -24.44 -12.64
C ARG A 103 12.92 -23.73 -11.33
N SER A 104 13.55 -24.46 -10.42
CA SER A 104 14.17 -23.87 -9.24
C SER A 104 15.40 -23.03 -9.60
N ALA A 105 15.73 -22.07 -8.74
CA ALA A 105 16.98 -21.31 -8.87
C ALA A 105 18.22 -22.22 -8.82
N GLY A 106 18.15 -23.32 -8.06
CA GLY A 106 19.23 -24.32 -7.95
C GLY A 106 19.48 -25.06 -9.26
N GLU A 107 18.43 -25.52 -9.95
CA GLU A 107 18.56 -26.20 -11.25
C GLU A 107 19.09 -25.26 -12.33
N ALA A 108 18.61 -24.02 -12.37
CA ALA A 108 19.12 -23.02 -13.31
C ALA A 108 20.60 -22.72 -13.07
N LEU A 109 21.02 -22.62 -11.79
CA LEU A 109 22.42 -22.43 -11.42
C LEU A 109 23.27 -23.65 -11.80
N ALA A 110 22.79 -24.87 -11.52
CA ALA A 110 23.50 -26.10 -11.88
C ALA A 110 23.76 -26.18 -13.39
N GLN A 111 22.73 -25.91 -14.22
CA GLN A 111 22.90 -25.86 -15.67
C GLN A 111 23.93 -24.81 -16.10
N PHE A 112 23.91 -23.62 -15.49
CA PHE A 112 24.87 -22.58 -15.80
C PHE A 112 26.31 -22.98 -15.43
N VAL A 113 26.50 -23.67 -14.30
CA VAL A 113 27.81 -24.18 -13.88
C VAL A 113 28.33 -25.23 -14.85
N GLU A 114 27.48 -26.16 -15.30
CA GLU A 114 27.85 -27.16 -16.31
C GLU A 114 28.23 -26.49 -17.65
N LEU A 115 27.41 -25.57 -18.16
CA LEU A 115 27.74 -24.83 -19.38
C LEU A 115 29.06 -24.05 -19.27
N ARG A 116 29.38 -23.54 -18.07
CA ARG A 116 30.67 -22.88 -17.83
C ARG A 116 31.83 -23.90 -17.83
N ARG A 117 31.61 -25.08 -17.29
CA ARG A 117 32.57 -26.19 -17.28
C ARG A 117 32.87 -26.66 -18.71
N ASP A 118 31.85 -26.86 -19.55
CA ASP A 118 32.02 -27.23 -20.96
C ASP A 118 32.88 -26.21 -21.71
N VAL A 119 32.61 -24.92 -21.50
CA VAL A 119 33.39 -23.83 -22.11
C VAL A 119 34.84 -23.84 -21.63
N ARG A 120 35.07 -24.10 -20.34
CA ARG A 120 36.42 -24.22 -19.76
C ARG A 120 37.17 -25.44 -20.29
N ASN A 121 36.46 -26.54 -20.52
CA ASN A 121 37.00 -27.78 -21.05
C ASN A 121 37.16 -27.75 -22.58
N GLU A 122 36.87 -26.61 -23.21
CA GLU A 122 36.96 -26.41 -24.67
C GLU A 122 36.14 -27.42 -25.48
N GLU A 123 35.01 -27.87 -24.92
CA GLU A 123 34.13 -28.79 -25.63
C GLU A 123 33.60 -28.14 -26.92
N GLU A 124 33.47 -28.96 -27.96
CA GLU A 124 33.00 -28.50 -29.26
C GLU A 124 31.60 -27.88 -29.14
N GLY A 125 31.45 -26.66 -29.67
CA GLY A 125 30.18 -25.92 -29.61
C GLY A 125 29.79 -25.36 -28.23
N ALA A 126 30.59 -25.52 -27.17
CA ALA A 126 30.22 -25.11 -25.81
C ALA A 126 29.88 -23.62 -25.68
N LYS A 127 30.64 -22.75 -26.36
CA LYS A 127 30.37 -21.30 -26.38
C LYS A 127 28.99 -20.98 -26.95
N LYS A 128 28.59 -21.70 -28.01
CA LYS A 128 27.28 -21.55 -28.65
C LYS A 128 26.17 -22.06 -27.74
N ARG A 129 26.29 -23.28 -27.19
CA ARG A 129 25.32 -23.85 -26.24
C ARG A 129 25.08 -22.92 -25.04
N ARG A 130 26.16 -22.37 -24.47
CA ARG A 130 26.07 -21.38 -23.39
C ARG A 130 25.32 -20.12 -23.83
N GLY A 131 25.63 -19.58 -25.01
CA GLY A 131 24.93 -18.41 -25.56
C GLY A 131 23.43 -18.65 -25.75
N ASP A 132 23.07 -19.76 -26.38
CA ASP A 132 21.69 -20.16 -26.65
C ASP A 132 20.91 -20.38 -25.35
N ALA A 133 21.52 -21.04 -24.36
CA ALA A 133 20.92 -21.26 -23.05
C ALA A 133 20.67 -19.93 -22.31
N LEU A 134 21.64 -19.01 -22.30
CA LEU A 134 21.46 -17.68 -21.70
C LEU A 134 20.37 -16.86 -22.40
N GLN A 135 20.28 -16.96 -23.73
CA GLN A 135 19.23 -16.29 -24.48
C GLN A 135 17.85 -16.88 -24.17
N ALA A 136 17.73 -18.21 -24.09
CA ALA A 136 16.50 -18.87 -23.68
C ALA A 136 16.10 -18.47 -22.25
N MET A 137 17.07 -18.43 -21.33
CA MET A 137 16.87 -18.00 -19.94
C MET A 137 16.28 -16.59 -19.85
N THR A 138 16.89 -15.63 -20.54
CA THR A 138 16.45 -14.23 -20.53
C THR A 138 15.08 -14.06 -21.18
N ARG A 139 14.84 -14.68 -22.34
CA ARG A 139 13.55 -14.60 -23.05
C ARG A 139 12.41 -15.17 -22.22
N GLN A 140 12.55 -16.40 -21.73
CA GLN A 140 11.48 -17.05 -20.97
C GLN A 140 11.22 -16.36 -19.62
N SER A 141 12.27 -15.86 -18.96
CA SER A 141 12.12 -15.09 -17.72
C SER A 141 11.40 -13.76 -17.96
N ALA A 142 11.72 -13.06 -19.05
CA ALA A 142 11.03 -11.84 -19.45
C ALA A 142 9.56 -12.12 -19.77
N GLU A 143 9.28 -13.17 -20.53
CA GLU A 143 7.92 -13.58 -20.86
C GLU A 143 7.12 -13.88 -19.60
N ALA A 144 7.63 -14.71 -18.69
CA ALA A 144 6.95 -15.05 -17.44
C ALA A 144 6.59 -13.81 -16.60
N ARG A 145 7.47 -12.80 -16.57
CA ARG A 145 7.20 -11.52 -15.90
C ARG A 145 6.08 -10.73 -16.58
N LEU A 146 6.08 -10.70 -17.91
CA LEU A 146 5.04 -10.01 -18.68
C LEU A 146 3.69 -10.71 -18.53
N VAL A 147 3.64 -12.05 -18.56
CA VAL A 147 2.38 -12.79 -18.43
C VAL A 147 1.74 -12.56 -17.06
N ARG A 148 2.54 -12.50 -15.99
CA ARG A 148 2.04 -12.25 -14.63
C ARG A 148 1.52 -10.83 -14.41
N ALA A 149 1.87 -9.89 -15.28
CA ALA A 149 1.48 -8.49 -15.15
C ALA A 149 0.17 -8.14 -15.87
N ILE A 150 -0.34 -9.04 -16.70
CA ILE A 150 -1.57 -8.89 -17.50
C ILE A 150 -2.69 -9.68 -16.83
#